data_AF-A0A436CN03-F1
#
_entry.id   AF-A0A436CN03-F1
#
_cell.length_a   1.000
_cell.length_b   1.000
_cell.length_c   1.000
_cell.angle_alpha   90.00
_cell.angle_beta   90.00
_cell.angle_gamma   90.00
#
_symmetry.space_group_name_H-M   'P 1'
#
loop_
_entity.id
_entity.type
_entity.pdbx_description
1 polymer ?
#
loop_
_entity_poly.entity_id
_entity_poly.type
_entity_poly.pdbx_seq_one_letter_code
_entity_poly.pdbx_strand_id
1 'polypeptide(L)'
;MRECVALASSRFQPAERISLRMTAELENLVARVRACRICVENPAGKPLPHEPRPVLRPSSTARILIASQAPGTKVHLSGMPFTDASGDRLRSWLGVTSDEFYDIEKFAIVPMGFCFPGQDAKGGDLPPRRECAAAWRAPLMASMPRIDLVLTIGIYAQSWHMGAARRPSLTETVMDWRSIWENSIGPKVLPLPHPSWRNTGWLKKNPWFEMDLLPFLRSEIRYRLG
;
A
#
# COMPACT_ATOMS: atom_id res chain seq x y z
N MET A 1 -40.56 12.11 40.05
CA MET A 1 -39.74 12.87 39.10
C MET A 1 -38.30 12.39 39.24
N ARG A 2 -37.83 11.57 38.30
CA ARG A 2 -36.45 11.08 38.25
C ARG A 2 -35.74 11.85 37.15
N GLU A 3 -34.74 12.64 37.52
CA GLU A 3 -33.84 13.32 36.58
C GLU A 3 -32.91 12.28 35.94
N CYS A 4 -32.90 12.26 34.61
CA CYS A 4 -31.98 11.46 33.81
C CYS A 4 -30.96 12.43 33.20
N VAL A 5 -29.74 12.44 33.74
CA VAL A 5 -28.64 13.23 33.20
C VAL A 5 -28.13 12.54 31.94
N ALA A 6 -28.42 13.12 30.79
CA ALA A 6 -27.87 12.68 29.50
C ALA A 6 -26.38 13.06 29.42
N LEU A 7 -25.51 12.06 29.50
CA LEU A 7 -24.09 12.18 29.17
C LEU A 7 -23.96 12.55 27.68
N ALA A 8 -23.46 13.76 27.42
CA ALA A 8 -23.12 14.22 26.09
C ALA A 8 -21.96 13.37 25.54
N SER A 9 -22.26 12.49 24.57
CA SER A 9 -21.24 11.82 23.78
C SER A 9 -20.61 12.82 22.81
N SER A 10 -19.40 13.25 23.14
CA SER A 10 -18.56 14.12 22.31
C SER A 10 -18.25 13.44 20.97
N ARG A 11 -18.98 13.84 19.93
CA ARG A 11 -18.72 13.45 18.53
C ARG A 11 -17.54 14.28 18.00
N PHE A 12 -16.32 13.80 18.21
CA PHE A 12 -15.16 14.32 17.47
C PHE A 12 -15.27 13.95 15.99
N GLN A 13 -15.04 14.91 15.10
CA GLN A 13 -15.13 14.71 13.65
C GLN A 13 -14.02 13.76 13.14
N PRO A 14 -14.25 12.99 12.06
CA PRO A 14 -13.27 12.02 11.55
C PRO A 14 -11.90 12.63 11.19
N ALA A 15 -11.86 13.89 10.76
CA ALA A 15 -10.63 14.60 10.40
C ALA A 15 -9.75 14.95 11.63
N GLU A 16 -10.36 15.33 12.75
CA GLU A 16 -9.64 15.61 14.01
C GLU A 16 -9.04 14.35 14.64
N ARG A 17 -9.68 13.17 14.46
CA ARG A 17 -9.11 11.89 14.90
C ARG A 17 -7.87 11.45 14.11
N ILE A 18 -7.74 11.86 12.85
CA ILE A 18 -6.59 11.53 12.00
C ILE A 18 -5.36 12.32 12.45
N SER A 19 -5.54 13.56 12.91
CA SER A 19 -4.46 14.47 13.35
C SER A 19 -3.82 14.13 14.71
N LEU A 20 -4.39 13.19 15.46
CA LEU A 20 -3.90 12.81 16.80
C LEU A 20 -3.06 11.51 16.78
N ARG A 21 -2.90 10.88 15.60
CA ARG A 21 -2.42 9.49 15.48
C ARG A 21 -1.18 9.33 14.61
N MET A 22 -0.72 10.42 13.99
CA MET A 22 0.54 10.51 13.26
C MET A 22 1.48 11.40 14.06
N THR A 23 2.78 11.09 14.08
CA THR A 23 3.74 12.03 14.70
C THR A 23 3.76 13.32 13.90
N ALA A 24 4.04 14.44 14.55
CA ALA A 24 4.12 15.74 13.88
C ALA A 24 5.13 15.72 12.71
N GLU A 25 6.22 14.94 12.82
CA GLU A 25 7.17 14.76 11.71
C GLU A 25 6.54 14.03 10.53
N LEU A 26 5.79 12.95 10.77
CA LEU A 26 5.12 12.21 9.71
C LEU A 26 4.02 13.05 9.04
N GLU A 27 3.26 13.83 9.80
CA GLU A 27 2.25 14.76 9.27
C GLU A 27 2.88 15.80 8.34
N ASN A 28 3.96 16.44 8.79
CA ASN A 28 4.70 17.41 7.98
C ASN A 28 5.30 16.77 6.72
N LEU A 29 5.84 15.55 6.83
CA LEU A 29 6.34 14.81 5.67
C LEU A 29 5.21 14.52 4.68
N VAL A 30 4.05 14.06 5.16
CA VAL A 30 2.89 13.76 4.30
C VAL A 30 2.33 15.01 3.64
N ALA A 31 2.31 16.15 4.34
CA ALA A 31 1.93 17.43 3.73
C ALA A 31 2.84 17.78 2.55
N ARG A 32 4.15 17.63 2.70
CA ARG A 32 5.12 17.82 1.60
C ARG A 32 4.93 16.82 0.45
N VAL A 33 4.68 15.54 0.77
CA VAL A 33 4.38 14.54 -0.25
C VAL A 33 3.11 14.88 -1.01
N ARG A 34 2.04 15.33 -0.33
CA ARG A 34 0.76 15.71 -0.96
C ARG A 34 0.89 16.96 -1.83
N ALA A 35 1.79 17.87 -1.48
CA ALA A 35 2.12 19.05 -2.28
C ALA A 35 3.16 18.78 -3.38
N CYS A 36 3.67 17.54 -3.52
CA CYS A 36 4.73 17.22 -4.47
C CYS A 36 4.28 17.40 -5.92
N ARG A 37 5.07 18.17 -6.69
CA ARG A 37 4.85 18.44 -8.12
C ARG A 37 5.97 17.96 -9.04
N ILE A 38 6.93 17.18 -8.52
CA ILE A 38 8.10 16.69 -9.28
C ILE A 38 7.71 16.06 -10.64
N CYS A 39 6.66 15.23 -10.67
CA CYS A 39 6.25 14.52 -11.88
C CYS A 39 5.73 15.43 -13.03
N VAL A 40 5.45 16.71 -12.75
CA VAL A 40 5.08 17.70 -13.78
C VAL A 40 6.15 18.77 -13.97
N GLU A 41 6.83 19.18 -12.90
CA GLU A 41 7.80 20.29 -12.94
C GLU A 41 9.23 19.87 -13.27
N ASN A 42 9.67 18.72 -12.74
CA ASN A 42 11.03 18.21 -12.97
C ASN A 42 11.06 16.67 -13.05
N PRO A 43 10.32 16.08 -14.01
CA PRO A 43 10.20 14.63 -14.14
C PRO A 43 11.46 13.97 -14.69
N ALA A 44 11.66 12.69 -14.35
CA ALA A 44 12.54 11.82 -15.10
C ALA A 44 11.81 11.34 -16.38
N GLY A 45 11.78 12.19 -17.40
CA GLY A 45 11.11 11.93 -18.68
C GLY A 45 10.06 12.99 -19.02
N LYS A 46 8.96 12.59 -19.64
CA LYS A 46 7.87 13.53 -19.98
C LYS A 46 7.08 13.91 -18.72
N PRO A 47 6.65 15.18 -18.59
CA PRO A 47 5.67 15.61 -17.60
C PRO A 47 4.39 14.78 -17.65
N LEU A 48 3.75 14.59 -16.50
CA LEU A 48 2.39 14.05 -16.48
C LEU A 48 1.44 14.98 -17.24
N PRO A 49 0.48 14.44 -18.01
CA PRO A 49 -0.47 15.23 -18.78
C PRO A 49 -1.64 15.74 -17.92
N HIS A 50 -1.60 15.55 -16.61
CA HIS A 50 -2.64 15.91 -15.65
C HIS A 50 -2.03 16.40 -14.34
N GLU A 51 -2.85 17.04 -13.50
CA GLU A 51 -2.39 17.51 -12.19
C GLU A 51 -1.89 16.34 -11.31
N PRO A 52 -0.78 16.53 -10.57
CA PRO A 52 -0.35 15.58 -9.57
C PRO A 52 -1.41 15.42 -8.49
N ARG A 53 -1.70 14.16 -8.13
CA ARG A 53 -2.49 13.84 -6.95
C ARG A 53 -1.80 12.70 -6.20
N PRO A 54 -0.85 13.02 -5.31
CA PRO A 54 -0.16 12.01 -4.51
C PRO A 54 -1.14 11.26 -3.58
N VAL A 55 -1.34 9.97 -3.82
CA VAL A 55 -2.24 9.11 -3.04
C VAL A 55 -1.43 8.10 -2.22
N LEU A 56 -1.50 8.26 -0.90
CA LEU A 56 -0.85 7.42 0.10
C LEU A 56 -1.54 7.57 1.47
N ARG A 57 -1.38 6.55 2.32
CA ARG A 57 -1.87 6.52 3.71
C ARG A 57 -0.80 5.90 4.61
N PRO A 58 0.28 6.63 4.94
CA PRO A 58 1.28 6.13 5.87
C PRO A 58 0.74 6.15 7.31
N SER A 59 1.45 5.49 8.21
CA SER A 59 1.10 5.45 9.62
C SER A 59 2.33 5.20 10.49
N SER A 60 2.45 5.95 11.58
CA SER A 60 3.50 5.74 12.58
C SER A 60 3.22 4.55 13.50
N THR A 61 2.00 4.02 13.51
CA THR A 61 1.55 2.96 14.44
C THR A 61 1.22 1.63 13.76
N ALA A 62 0.91 1.65 12.45
CA ALA A 62 0.61 0.44 11.70
C ALA A 62 1.76 -0.57 11.76
N ARG A 63 1.40 -1.84 11.80
CA ARG A 63 2.34 -2.97 11.74
C ARG A 63 2.50 -3.52 10.33
N ILE A 64 1.52 -3.28 9.46
CA ILE A 64 1.46 -3.83 8.10
C ILE A 64 1.63 -2.71 7.08
N LEU A 65 2.61 -2.83 6.19
CA LEU A 65 2.80 -1.97 5.03
C LEU A 65 2.33 -2.67 3.76
N ILE A 66 1.42 -2.03 3.03
CA ILE A 66 1.08 -2.38 1.66
C ILE A 66 1.92 -1.52 0.71
N ALA A 67 2.92 -2.14 0.09
CA ALA A 67 3.76 -1.54 -0.93
C ALA A 67 3.33 -2.05 -2.32
N SER A 68 2.72 -1.18 -3.12
CA SER A 68 2.24 -1.50 -4.48
C SER A 68 2.85 -0.60 -5.55
N GLN A 69 2.40 -0.70 -6.80
CA GLN A 69 2.96 0.06 -7.92
C GLN A 69 2.68 1.56 -7.83
N ALA A 70 1.48 1.99 -8.24
CA ALA A 70 1.03 3.37 -8.29
C ALA A 70 -0.51 3.39 -8.37
N PRO A 71 -1.17 4.53 -8.11
CA PRO A 71 -2.59 4.71 -8.38
C PRO A 71 -2.97 4.40 -9.83
N GLY A 72 -4.10 3.71 -10.03
CA GLY A 72 -4.80 3.68 -11.31
C GLY A 72 -5.81 4.82 -11.46
N THR A 73 -6.54 4.89 -12.58
CA THR A 73 -7.48 5.97 -12.89
C THR A 73 -8.53 6.20 -11.79
N LYS A 74 -9.16 5.13 -11.28
CA LYS A 74 -10.18 5.25 -10.22
C LYS A 74 -9.60 5.80 -8.92
N VAL A 75 -8.39 5.39 -8.55
CA VAL A 75 -7.68 5.87 -7.35
C VAL A 75 -7.25 7.32 -7.53
N HIS A 76 -6.85 7.73 -8.73
CA HIS A 76 -6.55 9.12 -9.03
C HIS A 76 -7.78 10.02 -8.91
N LEU A 77 -8.95 9.55 -9.35
CA LEU A 77 -10.20 10.31 -9.23
C LEU A 77 -10.74 10.34 -7.79
N SER A 78 -10.66 9.23 -7.05
CA SER A 78 -11.13 9.17 -5.65
C SER A 78 -10.18 9.82 -4.65
N GLY A 79 -8.87 9.80 -4.94
CA GLY A 79 -7.82 10.18 -3.99
C GLY A 79 -7.58 9.14 -2.89
N MET A 80 -8.15 7.94 -3.03
CA MET A 80 -8.15 6.92 -2.00
C MET A 80 -7.58 5.60 -2.55
N PRO A 81 -6.52 5.02 -1.94
CA PRO A 81 -5.92 3.78 -2.44
C PRO A 81 -6.93 2.64 -2.54
N PHE A 82 -6.79 1.77 -3.55
CA PHE A 82 -7.54 0.50 -3.62
C PHE A 82 -9.08 0.63 -3.57
N THR A 83 -9.63 1.72 -4.14
CA THR A 83 -11.10 1.90 -4.34
C THR A 83 -11.62 1.28 -5.63
N ASP A 84 -10.89 0.34 -6.22
CA ASP A 84 -11.27 -0.37 -7.44
C ASP A 84 -11.32 -1.88 -7.21
N ALA A 85 -11.66 -2.63 -8.26
CA ALA A 85 -11.79 -4.09 -8.21
C ALA A 85 -10.50 -4.81 -7.79
N SER A 86 -9.33 -4.17 -7.98
CA SER A 86 -8.06 -4.73 -7.50
C SER A 86 -7.96 -4.61 -5.98
N GLY A 87 -8.50 -3.53 -5.41
CA GLY A 87 -8.66 -3.36 -3.97
C GLY A 87 -9.63 -4.35 -3.34
N ASP A 88 -10.77 -4.62 -3.99
CA ASP A 88 -11.73 -5.63 -3.53
C ASP A 88 -11.07 -7.01 -3.45
N ARG A 89 -10.35 -7.38 -4.50
CA ARG A 89 -9.59 -8.64 -4.53
C ARG A 89 -8.50 -8.68 -3.47
N LEU A 90 -7.77 -7.59 -3.27
CA LEU A 90 -6.74 -7.53 -2.23
C LEU A 90 -7.34 -7.73 -0.84
N ARG A 91 -8.43 -7.03 -0.49
CA ARG A 91 -9.12 -7.23 0.79
C ARG A 91 -9.58 -8.69 0.97
N SER A 92 -10.10 -9.31 -0.09
CA SER A 92 -10.46 -10.73 -0.08
C SER A 92 -9.26 -11.65 0.15
N TRP A 93 -8.09 -11.36 -0.44
CA TRP A 93 -6.86 -12.12 -0.19
C TRP A 93 -6.40 -11.98 1.25
N LEU A 94 -6.35 -10.76 1.77
CA LEU A 94 -5.99 -10.46 3.15
C LEU A 94 -7.02 -11.01 4.17
N GLY A 95 -8.24 -11.28 3.73
CA GLY A 95 -9.32 -11.75 4.59
C GLY A 95 -9.80 -10.68 5.57
N VAL A 96 -9.83 -9.41 5.15
CA VAL A 96 -10.19 -8.25 5.99
C VAL A 96 -11.37 -7.49 5.43
N THR A 97 -12.08 -6.78 6.33
CA THR A 97 -13.14 -5.85 5.98
C THR A 97 -12.58 -4.55 5.39
N SER A 98 -13.45 -3.73 4.78
CA SER A 98 -13.08 -2.39 4.32
C SER A 98 -12.60 -1.50 5.46
N ASP A 99 -13.26 -1.55 6.62
CA ASP A 99 -12.93 -0.72 7.78
C ASP A 99 -11.57 -1.10 8.35
N GLU A 100 -11.29 -2.40 8.50
CA GLU A 100 -9.95 -2.86 8.91
C GLU A 100 -8.87 -2.43 7.91
N PHE A 101 -9.13 -2.56 6.60
CA PHE A 101 -8.16 -2.24 5.55
C PHE A 101 -7.79 -0.75 5.50
N TYR A 102 -8.72 0.15 5.82
CA TYR A 102 -8.50 1.59 5.76
C TYR A 102 -8.20 2.25 7.11
N ASP A 103 -8.22 1.47 8.20
CA ASP A 103 -7.75 1.88 9.50
C ASP A 103 -6.22 2.07 9.47
N ILE A 104 -5.80 3.32 9.65
CA ILE A 104 -4.40 3.70 9.62
C ILE A 104 -3.61 3.14 10.81
N GLU A 105 -4.26 2.71 11.89
CA GLU A 105 -3.55 2.05 13.00
C GLU A 105 -3.20 0.59 12.67
N LYS A 106 -3.82 0.03 11.62
CA LYS A 106 -3.63 -1.36 11.18
C LYS A 106 -2.74 -1.44 9.95
N PHE A 107 -3.09 -0.67 8.92
CA PHE A 107 -2.41 -0.69 7.63
C PHE A 107 -1.85 0.69 7.25
N ALA A 108 -0.57 0.70 6.87
CA ALA A 108 0.01 1.74 6.05
C ALA A 108 -0.08 1.35 4.57
N ILE A 109 -0.51 2.25 3.70
CA ILE A 109 -0.56 2.04 2.25
C ILE A 109 0.35 3.06 1.57
N VAL A 110 1.50 2.62 1.08
CA VAL A 110 2.49 3.48 0.44
C VAL A 110 2.98 2.83 -0.87
N PRO A 111 2.42 3.21 -2.03
CA PRO A 111 2.86 2.69 -3.33
C PRO A 111 4.25 3.22 -3.73
N MET A 112 4.86 2.67 -4.77
CA MET A 112 6.18 3.10 -5.27
C MET A 112 6.11 4.44 -6.01
N GLY A 113 5.02 4.69 -6.73
CA GLY A 113 4.65 6.00 -7.29
C GLY A 113 3.36 6.51 -6.66
N PHE A 114 3.26 7.81 -6.39
CA PHE A 114 2.08 8.37 -5.70
C PHE A 114 1.06 8.99 -6.64
N CYS A 115 1.42 9.30 -7.88
CA CYS A 115 0.49 9.81 -8.88
C CYS A 115 0.17 8.72 -9.91
N PHE A 116 -1.01 8.82 -10.52
CA PHE A 116 -1.34 7.99 -11.67
C PHE A 116 -0.36 8.28 -12.81
N PRO A 117 0.33 7.26 -13.35
CA PRO A 117 1.35 7.46 -14.37
C PRO A 117 0.79 7.51 -15.80
N GLY A 118 -0.53 7.33 -15.98
CA GLY A 118 -1.16 7.13 -17.28
C GLY A 118 -1.36 5.64 -17.60
N GLN A 119 -1.89 5.35 -18.78
CA GLN A 119 -2.15 3.99 -19.28
C GLN A 119 -1.43 3.72 -20.61
N ASP A 120 -1.06 2.45 -20.81
CA ASP A 120 -0.65 1.93 -22.11
C ASP A 120 -1.84 1.84 -23.09
N ALA A 121 -1.54 1.59 -24.37
CA ALA A 121 -2.56 1.47 -25.42
C ALA A 121 -3.55 0.30 -25.20
N LYS A 122 -3.25 -0.62 -24.27
CA LYS A 122 -4.10 -1.76 -23.90
C LYS A 122 -4.88 -1.50 -22.60
N GLY A 123 -4.86 -0.28 -22.08
CA GLY A 123 -5.55 0.13 -20.85
C GLY A 123 -4.88 -0.35 -19.55
N GLY A 124 -3.58 -0.62 -19.58
CA GLY A 124 -2.80 -1.03 -18.41
C GLY A 124 -2.08 0.15 -17.81
N ASP A 125 -2.10 0.28 -16.49
CA ASP A 125 -1.41 1.39 -15.84
C ASP A 125 0.09 1.32 -16.10
N LEU A 126 0.66 2.46 -16.50
CA LEU A 126 2.09 2.60 -16.76
C LEU A 126 2.91 2.35 -15.49
N PRO A 127 4.22 2.07 -15.63
CA PRO A 127 5.13 1.94 -14.50
C PRO A 127 5.09 3.14 -13.55
N PRO A 128 5.41 2.96 -12.25
CA PRO A 128 5.48 4.07 -11.31
C PRO A 128 6.61 5.01 -11.73
N ARG A 129 6.40 6.31 -11.51
CA ARG A 129 7.39 7.36 -11.77
C ARG A 129 8.63 7.14 -10.90
N ARG A 130 9.82 7.09 -11.51
CA ARG A 130 11.08 6.73 -10.83
C ARG A 130 11.47 7.78 -9.79
N GLU A 131 11.17 9.04 -10.09
CA GLU A 131 11.39 10.19 -9.23
C GLU A 131 10.64 10.10 -7.89
N CYS A 132 9.49 9.42 -7.83
CA CYS A 132 8.71 9.32 -6.60
C CYS A 132 9.45 8.54 -5.50
N ALA A 133 9.94 7.35 -5.83
CA ALA A 133 10.61 6.50 -4.84
C ALA A 133 11.93 7.13 -4.38
N ALA A 134 12.69 7.72 -5.31
CA ALA A 134 13.93 8.43 -5.01
C ALA A 134 13.71 9.61 -4.06
N ALA A 135 12.65 10.40 -4.26
CA ALA A 135 12.38 11.58 -3.43
C ALA A 135 11.83 11.23 -2.04
N TRP A 136 10.99 10.20 -1.92
CA TRP A 136 10.12 10.07 -0.76
C TRP A 136 10.18 8.73 -0.04
N ARG A 137 10.71 7.66 -0.65
CA ARG A 137 10.56 6.31 -0.07
C ARG A 137 11.30 6.16 1.25
N ALA A 138 12.57 6.51 1.29
CA ALA A 138 13.41 6.41 2.49
C ALA A 138 12.85 7.20 3.69
N PRO A 139 12.52 8.51 3.58
CA PRO A 139 11.99 9.26 4.72
C PRO A 139 10.62 8.73 5.19
N LEU A 140 9.77 8.25 4.28
CA LEU A 140 8.51 7.62 4.67
C LEU A 140 8.73 6.32 5.44
N MET A 141 9.65 5.45 5.00
CA MET A 141 9.94 4.21 5.74
C MET A 141 10.51 4.50 7.13
N ALA A 142 11.41 5.47 7.24
CA ALA A 142 11.97 5.89 8.53
C ALA A 142 10.90 6.43 9.50
N SER A 143 9.84 7.05 8.97
CA SER A 143 8.74 7.62 9.75
C SER A 143 7.65 6.60 10.13
N MET A 144 7.84 5.32 9.79
CA MET A 144 6.91 4.23 10.10
C MET A 144 7.63 3.07 10.82
N PRO A 145 8.24 3.31 12.00
CA PRO A 145 9.13 2.35 12.66
C PRO A 145 8.43 1.09 13.21
N ARG A 146 7.09 1.10 13.29
CA ARG A 146 6.29 -0.02 13.82
C ARG A 146 5.97 -1.09 12.78
N ILE A 147 6.29 -0.86 11.51
CA ILE A 147 6.06 -1.82 10.44
C ILE A 147 6.96 -3.04 10.67
N ASP A 148 6.32 -4.20 10.85
CA ASP A 148 6.99 -5.50 11.01
C ASP A 148 6.60 -6.50 9.90
N LEU A 149 5.68 -6.11 9.01
CA LEU A 149 5.31 -6.84 7.79
C LEU A 149 5.17 -5.89 6.61
N VAL A 150 5.87 -6.19 5.52
CA VAL A 150 5.77 -5.51 4.23
C VAL A 150 5.21 -6.47 3.18
N LEU A 151 4.03 -6.14 2.67
CA LEU A 151 3.42 -6.80 1.53
C LEU A 151 3.91 -6.12 0.25
N THR A 152 4.76 -6.79 -0.51
CA THR A 152 5.32 -6.25 -1.76
C THR A 152 4.51 -6.74 -2.95
N ILE A 153 3.64 -5.87 -3.46
CA ILE A 153 2.67 -6.17 -4.51
C ILE A 153 3.23 -5.75 -5.87
N GLY A 154 3.61 -6.77 -6.66
CA GLY A 154 4.15 -6.59 -8.01
C GLY A 154 5.63 -6.21 -8.05
N ILE A 155 6.20 -6.27 -9.26
CA ILE A 155 7.65 -6.26 -9.48
C ILE A 155 8.34 -4.99 -8.96
N TYR A 156 7.69 -3.82 -9.04
CA TYR A 156 8.29 -2.56 -8.60
C TYR A 156 8.47 -2.50 -7.09
N ALA A 157 7.47 -2.94 -6.33
CA ALA A 157 7.57 -3.02 -4.88
C ALA A 157 8.58 -4.10 -4.47
N GLN A 158 8.53 -5.28 -5.10
CA GLN A 158 9.48 -6.37 -4.84
C GLN A 158 10.93 -5.93 -5.10
N SER A 159 11.18 -5.23 -6.21
CA SER A 159 12.52 -4.76 -6.57
C SER A 159 13.12 -3.82 -5.53
N TRP A 160 12.30 -2.96 -4.94
CA TRP A 160 12.78 -2.00 -3.94
C TRP A 160 12.98 -2.64 -2.56
N HIS A 161 12.00 -3.41 -2.09
CA HIS A 161 11.99 -3.92 -0.72
C HIS A 161 12.82 -5.19 -0.52
N MET A 162 13.05 -5.97 -1.59
CA MET A 162 13.68 -7.29 -1.46
C MET A 162 15.15 -7.29 -1.88
N GLY A 163 15.59 -6.34 -2.69
CA GLY A 163 16.97 -6.29 -3.20
C GLY A 163 17.40 -7.65 -3.77
N ALA A 164 18.47 -8.21 -3.21
CA ALA A 164 19.04 -9.50 -3.61
C ALA A 164 18.15 -10.71 -3.32
N ALA A 165 17.15 -10.60 -2.42
CA ALA A 165 16.21 -11.68 -2.15
C ALA A 165 15.16 -11.86 -3.28
N ARG A 166 15.04 -10.89 -4.20
CA ARG A 166 14.14 -11.02 -5.36
C ARG A 166 14.68 -12.08 -6.33
N ARG A 167 13.79 -12.90 -6.87
CA ARG A 167 14.13 -13.85 -7.93
C ARG A 167 14.07 -13.19 -9.32
N PRO A 168 14.56 -13.85 -10.39
CA PRO A 168 14.58 -13.28 -11.74
C PRO A 168 13.19 -12.85 -12.26
N SER A 169 12.14 -13.61 -11.93
CA SER A 169 10.76 -13.29 -12.35
C SER A 169 9.78 -13.05 -11.19
N LEU A 170 8.63 -12.44 -11.51
CA LEU A 170 7.51 -12.29 -10.58
C LEU A 170 7.05 -13.65 -10.03
N THR A 171 6.85 -14.63 -10.92
CA THR A 171 6.36 -15.96 -10.55
C THR A 171 7.32 -16.65 -9.59
N GLU A 172 8.61 -16.67 -9.93
CA GLU A 172 9.63 -17.28 -9.07
C GLU A 172 9.73 -16.57 -7.71
N THR A 173 9.62 -15.23 -7.71
CA THR A 173 9.68 -14.45 -6.46
C THR A 173 8.50 -14.77 -5.56
N VAL A 174 7.27 -14.84 -6.10
CA VAL A 174 6.08 -15.18 -5.30
C VAL A 174 6.10 -16.65 -4.90
N MET A 175 6.57 -17.56 -5.76
CA MET A 175 6.67 -18.99 -5.44
C MET A 175 7.62 -19.24 -4.27
N ASP A 176 8.71 -18.48 -4.20
CA ASP A 176 9.74 -18.60 -3.17
C ASP A 176 9.41 -17.83 -1.87
N TRP A 177 8.14 -17.48 -1.65
CA TRP A 177 7.72 -16.63 -0.52
C TRP A 177 8.16 -17.17 0.85
N ARG A 178 8.26 -18.49 1.04
CA ARG A 178 8.71 -19.12 2.30
C ARG A 178 10.17 -18.79 2.60
N SER A 179 11.06 -18.98 1.62
CA SER A 179 12.47 -18.66 1.79
C SER A 179 12.67 -17.17 2.05
N ILE A 180 11.96 -16.31 1.31
CA ILE A 180 11.99 -14.85 1.51
C ILE A 180 11.50 -14.46 2.92
N TRP A 181 10.42 -15.09 3.40
CA TRP A 181 9.88 -14.86 4.73
C TRP A 181 10.85 -15.26 5.85
N GLU A 182 11.43 -16.46 5.74
CA GLU A 182 12.36 -17.01 6.73
C GLU A 182 13.64 -16.18 6.81
N ASN A 183 14.19 -15.77 5.66
CA ASN A 183 15.44 -15.04 5.55
C ASN A 183 15.30 -13.51 5.65
N SER A 184 14.12 -12.98 5.99
CA SER A 184 13.93 -11.54 6.23
C SER A 184 14.71 -11.08 7.47
N ILE A 185 15.72 -10.21 7.29
CA ILE A 185 16.61 -9.69 8.35
C ILE A 185 15.97 -8.48 9.09
N GLY A 186 14.96 -7.84 8.50
CA GLY A 186 14.20 -6.73 9.08
C GLY A 186 12.71 -7.05 9.23
N PRO A 187 11.80 -6.12 8.89
CA PRO A 187 10.39 -6.44 8.74
C PRO A 187 10.20 -7.68 7.86
N LYS A 188 9.27 -8.55 8.22
CA LYS A 188 8.92 -9.69 7.39
C LYS A 188 8.44 -9.20 6.03
N VAL A 189 8.92 -9.82 4.96
CA VAL A 189 8.50 -9.46 3.59
C VAL A 189 7.69 -10.61 3.00
N LEU A 190 6.52 -10.29 2.45
CA LEU A 190 5.72 -11.27 1.71
C LEU A 190 5.43 -10.76 0.29
N PRO A 191 5.97 -11.42 -0.75
CA PRO A 191 5.73 -11.05 -2.13
C PRO A 191 4.37 -11.50 -2.62
N LEU A 192 3.64 -10.60 -3.27
CA LEU A 192 2.34 -10.87 -3.88
C LEU A 192 2.35 -10.45 -5.36
N PRO A 193 1.61 -11.15 -6.24
CA PRO A 193 1.30 -10.64 -7.56
C PRO A 193 0.34 -9.45 -7.44
N HIS A 194 0.20 -8.66 -8.51
CA HIS A 194 -0.78 -7.58 -8.52
C HIS A 194 -2.23 -8.13 -8.53
N PRO A 195 -3.18 -7.60 -7.74
CA PRO A 195 -4.56 -8.10 -7.66
C PRO A 195 -5.46 -7.70 -8.85
N SER A 196 -4.87 -7.28 -9.98
CA SER A 196 -5.63 -6.91 -11.18
C SER A 196 -6.21 -8.12 -11.91
N TRP A 197 -7.29 -7.90 -12.66
CA TRP A 197 -7.90 -8.88 -13.56
C TRP A 197 -6.91 -9.49 -14.57
N ARG A 198 -5.88 -8.74 -14.98
CA ARG A 198 -4.81 -9.23 -15.86
C ARG A 198 -4.07 -10.45 -15.30
N ASN A 199 -4.03 -10.60 -13.97
CA ASN A 199 -3.39 -11.74 -13.31
C ASN A 199 -4.34 -12.93 -13.08
N THR A 200 -5.60 -12.88 -13.52
CA THR A 200 -6.53 -14.02 -13.38
C THR A 200 -6.00 -15.29 -14.08
N GLY A 201 -5.40 -15.16 -15.27
CA GLY A 201 -4.79 -16.28 -15.96
C GLY A 201 -3.57 -16.86 -15.22
N TRP A 202 -2.80 -16.00 -14.54
CA TRP A 202 -1.68 -16.43 -13.70
C TRP A 202 -2.17 -17.20 -12.47
N LEU A 203 -3.20 -16.71 -11.78
CA LEU A 203 -3.78 -17.37 -10.60
C LEU A 203 -4.29 -18.77 -10.93
N LYS A 204 -5.00 -18.94 -12.06
CA LYS A 204 -5.47 -20.25 -12.52
C LYS A 204 -4.34 -21.26 -12.77
N LYS A 205 -3.17 -20.79 -13.20
CA LYS A 205 -1.98 -21.63 -13.44
C LYS A 205 -1.16 -21.89 -12.18
N ASN A 206 -1.42 -21.17 -11.09
CA ASN A 206 -0.65 -21.20 -9.85
C ASN A 206 -1.59 -21.39 -8.64
N PRO A 207 -2.32 -22.52 -8.54
CA PRO A 207 -3.32 -22.73 -7.48
C PRO A 207 -2.72 -22.72 -6.07
N TRP A 208 -1.44 -23.04 -5.93
CA TRP A 208 -0.68 -22.92 -4.68
C TRP A 208 -0.72 -21.50 -4.08
N PHE A 209 -0.92 -20.46 -4.89
CA PHE A 209 -1.08 -19.10 -4.37
C PHE A 209 -2.29 -19.03 -3.43
N GLU A 210 -3.43 -19.56 -3.87
CA GLU A 210 -4.67 -19.54 -3.10
C GLU A 210 -4.70 -20.63 -2.02
N MET A 211 -4.12 -21.79 -2.28
CA MET A 211 -4.15 -22.94 -1.35
C MET A 211 -3.11 -22.85 -0.23
N ASP A 212 -1.96 -22.22 -0.48
CA ASP A 212 -0.84 -22.23 0.47
C ASP A 212 -0.50 -20.82 0.97
N LEU A 213 -0.27 -19.88 0.05
CA LEU A 213 0.20 -18.54 0.41
C LEU A 213 -0.92 -17.75 1.10
N LEU A 214 -2.13 -17.73 0.54
CA LEU A 214 -3.23 -16.93 1.10
C LEU A 214 -3.63 -17.35 2.53
N PRO A 215 -3.75 -18.64 2.89
CA PRO A 215 -4.01 -19.03 4.28
C PRO A 215 -2.92 -18.56 5.24
N PHE A 216 -1.64 -18.69 4.85
CA PHE A 216 -0.52 -18.18 5.62
C PHE A 216 -0.60 -16.66 5.80
N LEU A 217 -0.80 -15.91 4.70
CA LEU A 217 -0.97 -14.46 4.72
C LEU A 217 -2.10 -14.04 5.68
N ARG A 218 -3.26 -14.68 5.60
CA ARG A 218 -4.40 -14.36 6.47
C ARG A 218 -4.09 -14.57 7.95
N SER A 219 -3.37 -15.63 8.29
CA SER A 219 -2.89 -15.88 9.66
C SER A 219 -1.98 -14.74 10.14
N GLU A 220 -1.01 -14.34 9.32
CA GLU A 220 -0.07 -13.26 9.64
C GLU A 220 -0.74 -11.89 9.74
N ILE A 221 -1.77 -11.63 8.94
CA ILE A 221 -2.60 -10.43 9.04
C ILE A 221 -3.36 -10.44 10.36
N ARG A 222 -4.10 -11.52 10.67
CA ARG A 222 -4.90 -11.62 11.89
C ARG A 222 -4.04 -11.44 13.14
N TYR A 223 -2.90 -12.11 13.22
CA TYR A 223 -1.94 -11.93 14.31
C TYR A 223 -1.54 -10.45 14.57
N ARG A 224 -1.46 -9.63 13.51
CA ARG A 224 -1.10 -8.21 13.61
C ARG A 224 -2.27 -7.28 13.90
N LEU A 225 -3.48 -7.69 13.56
CA LEU A 225 -4.70 -6.93 13.85
C LEU A 225 -5.18 -7.11 15.31
N GLY A 226 -4.71 -8.17 15.98
CA GLY A 226 -5.22 -8.61 17.28
C GLY A 226 -6.44 -9.52 17.15
#